data_AF-A0AAW1BVI8-F1
#
_entry.id   AF-A0AAW1BVI8-F1
#
_cell.length_a   1.000
_cell.length_b   1.000
_cell.length_c   1.000
_cell.angle_alpha   90.00
_cell.angle_beta   90.00
_cell.angle_gamma   90.00
#
_symmetry.space_group_name_H-M   'P 1'
#
loop_
_entity.id
_entity.type
_entity.pdbx_description
1 polymer ?
#
loop_
_entity_poly.entity_id
_entity_poly.type
_entity_poly.pdbx_seq_one_letter_code
_entity_poly.pdbx_strand_id
1 'polypeptide(L)'
;MDASEQQLSIKYKEYEKEVTIEEIDGLQLVKKLAKNMEEMFHKKAEAVRRLVEAAEEAHLKHKFDADLQYEYFNAVLINERDEDGNFLELGKEFILEPNDHFNNLPVNVTLSDVQVPTNMYNKDPAIVNGVYWSESLNKVFVDNFGHDPSLIWQYFGSAKGFFRQYPGIKWEPDENGVIAFDCRNRKWYIQAATSPKDVVILVDVSGSMKGLRLTIAKQTVSSILDTLGDDDFFNIIAYNEELHYVEPCLNGTLVQADRGNKEHFREHLDKLFAKGIGMLDIALVEAFNMLSDFNHTGQGSICSQAIMLITDGAVDTYDAIFEKYNWPDRKSVEEPGVEVFVDGMPGGAPRVELRDLFEAAMPGVVVKVALMKQFAFIQLCDEVTAECAIQKLNGHLLHCHRVVVVEFSCPRPTHTVKTFVGNVSATCTSGELPVLFQEFGPVIECHIVKGVAVGVGGRTEIDP
;
A
#
# COMPACT_ATOMS: atom_id res chain seq x y z
N MET A 1 12.69 -67.15 0.05
CA MET A 1 11.33 -66.74 0.44
C MET A 1 11.15 -67.15 1.87
N ASP A 2 11.06 -66.12 2.70
CA ASP A 2 11.23 -66.18 4.13
C ASP A 2 9.96 -66.78 4.77
N ALA A 3 10.06 -67.55 5.85
CA ALA A 3 8.92 -68.22 6.48
C ALA A 3 7.81 -67.24 6.93
N SER A 4 8.15 -65.97 7.09
CA SER A 4 7.26 -64.84 7.38
C SER A 4 6.33 -64.48 6.22
N GLU A 5 6.79 -64.53 4.96
CA GLU A 5 5.96 -64.24 3.77
C GLU A 5 4.85 -65.27 3.61
N GLN A 6 5.16 -66.54 3.89
CA GLN A 6 4.18 -67.64 3.84
C GLN A 6 3.14 -67.50 4.94
N GLN A 7 3.54 -67.11 6.15
CA GLN A 7 2.60 -66.84 7.26
C GLN A 7 1.67 -65.66 6.98
N LEU A 8 2.17 -64.59 6.36
CA LEU A 8 1.36 -63.44 5.96
C LEU A 8 0.32 -63.84 4.91
N SER A 9 0.72 -64.58 3.87
CA SER A 9 -0.22 -65.05 2.83
C SER A 9 -1.34 -65.94 3.39
N ILE A 10 -1.03 -66.81 4.35
CA ILE A 10 -2.02 -67.66 5.02
C ILE A 10 -3.00 -66.82 5.85
N LYS A 11 -2.50 -65.86 6.64
CA LYS A 11 -3.36 -64.94 7.40
C LYS A 11 -4.25 -64.08 6.50
N TYR A 12 -3.70 -63.56 5.40
CA TYR A 12 -4.50 -62.78 4.42
C TYR A 12 -5.68 -63.59 3.86
N LYS A 13 -5.48 -64.88 3.56
CA LYS A 13 -6.56 -65.77 3.08
C LYS A 13 -7.61 -66.11 4.15
N GLU A 14 -7.26 -66.07 5.42
CA GLU A 14 -8.24 -66.21 6.52
C GLU A 14 -9.18 -65.00 6.58
N TYR A 15 -8.65 -63.78 6.39
CA TYR A 15 -9.43 -62.52 6.38
C TYR A 15 -10.06 -62.17 5.02
N GLU A 16 -9.67 -62.82 3.93
CA GLU A 16 -10.22 -62.60 2.58
C GLU A 16 -11.74 -62.87 2.51
N LYS A 17 -12.29 -63.68 3.43
CA LYS A 17 -13.74 -63.89 3.56
C LYS A 17 -14.48 -62.72 4.23
N GLU A 18 -13.76 -61.86 4.94
CA GLU A 18 -14.28 -60.69 5.65
C GLU A 18 -13.98 -59.37 4.90
N VAL A 19 -13.18 -59.42 3.85
CA VAL A 19 -12.72 -58.24 3.08
C VAL A 19 -13.15 -58.35 1.63
N THR A 20 -13.82 -57.32 1.13
CA THR A 20 -14.20 -57.20 -0.29
C THR A 20 -13.12 -56.43 -1.04
N ILE A 21 -12.57 -57.04 -2.09
CA ILE A 21 -11.66 -56.37 -3.03
C ILE A 21 -12.53 -55.60 -4.03
N GLU A 22 -12.44 -54.28 -3.99
CA GLU A 22 -13.09 -53.39 -4.96
C GLU A 22 -12.05 -52.81 -5.92
N GLU A 23 -12.35 -52.85 -7.22
CA GLU A 23 -11.53 -52.18 -8.23
C GLU A 23 -11.89 -50.69 -8.27
N ILE A 24 -10.90 -49.83 -8.03
CA ILE A 24 -11.09 -48.38 -8.01
C ILE A 24 -10.78 -47.81 -9.39
N ASP A 25 -11.81 -47.28 -10.07
CA ASP A 25 -11.63 -46.51 -11.31
C ASP A 25 -11.04 -45.13 -10.98
N GLY A 26 -9.76 -44.95 -11.30
CA GLY A 26 -9.05 -43.70 -11.07
C GLY A 26 -9.67 -42.49 -11.79
N LEU A 27 -10.25 -42.67 -12.98
CA LEU A 27 -10.87 -41.57 -13.72
C LEU A 27 -12.18 -41.12 -13.04
N GLN A 28 -12.98 -42.06 -12.54
CA GLN A 28 -14.18 -41.75 -11.77
C GLN A 28 -13.82 -41.07 -10.44
N LEU A 29 -12.76 -41.53 -9.77
CA LEU A 29 -12.30 -40.93 -8.52
C LEU A 29 -11.87 -39.47 -8.74
N VAL A 30 -11.09 -39.19 -9.79
CA VAL A 30 -10.66 -37.82 -10.13
C VAL A 30 -11.85 -36.93 -10.47
N LYS A 31 -12.82 -37.43 -11.25
CA LYS A 31 -14.05 -36.66 -11.57
C LYS A 31 -14.88 -36.36 -10.32
N LYS A 32 -15.01 -37.32 -9.40
CA LYS A 32 -15.69 -37.13 -8.12
C LYS A 32 -14.96 -36.10 -7.25
N LEU A 33 -13.64 -36.17 -7.17
CA LEU A 33 -12.83 -35.21 -6.43
C LEU A 33 -12.96 -33.81 -7.02
N ALA A 34 -12.85 -33.65 -8.34
CA ALA A 34 -13.00 -32.37 -9.02
C ALA A 34 -14.36 -31.72 -8.73
N LYS A 35 -15.44 -32.51 -8.78
CA LYS A 35 -16.78 -32.03 -8.43
C LYS A 35 -16.90 -31.60 -6.97
N ASN A 36 -16.35 -32.38 -6.04
CA ASN A 36 -16.35 -32.03 -4.62
C ASN A 36 -15.56 -30.73 -4.36
N MET A 37 -14.43 -30.54 -5.07
CA MET A 37 -13.64 -29.31 -4.98
C MET A 37 -14.39 -28.12 -5.56
N GLU A 38 -15.04 -28.27 -6.71
CA GLU A 38 -15.90 -27.25 -7.31
C GLU A 38 -16.99 -26.79 -6.34
N GLU A 39 -17.73 -27.73 -5.73
CA GLU A 39 -18.76 -27.42 -4.74
C GLU A 39 -18.18 -26.72 -3.50
N MET A 40 -17.01 -27.16 -3.01
CA MET A 40 -16.33 -26.52 -1.88
C MET A 40 -15.91 -25.08 -2.22
N PHE A 41 -15.31 -24.85 -3.39
CA PHE A 41 -14.92 -23.50 -3.82
C PHE A 41 -16.13 -22.60 -4.07
N HIS A 42 -17.22 -23.15 -4.59
CA HIS A 42 -18.46 -22.40 -4.80
C HIS A 42 -19.01 -21.88 -3.48
N LYS A 43 -19.12 -22.74 -2.45
CA LYS A 43 -19.58 -22.33 -1.11
C LYS A 43 -18.69 -21.25 -0.49
N LYS A 44 -17.37 -21.40 -0.61
CA LYS A 44 -16.41 -20.39 -0.13
C LYS A 44 -16.57 -19.06 -0.87
N ALA A 45 -16.76 -19.09 -2.18
CA ALA A 45 -16.99 -17.88 -2.98
C ALA A 45 -18.30 -17.18 -2.59
N GLU A 46 -19.38 -17.92 -2.32
CA GLU A 46 -20.63 -17.36 -1.81
C GLU A 46 -20.47 -16.71 -0.43
N ALA A 47 -19.76 -17.35 0.50
CA ALA A 47 -19.48 -16.79 1.82
C ALA A 47 -18.72 -15.45 1.72
N VAL A 48 -17.73 -15.37 0.82
CA VAL A 48 -16.98 -14.13 0.54
C VAL A 48 -17.89 -13.07 -0.08
N ARG A 49 -18.76 -13.42 -1.04
CA ARG A 49 -19.69 -12.44 -1.65
C ARG A 49 -20.61 -11.80 -0.61
N ARG A 50 -21.18 -12.58 0.31
CA ARG A 50 -22.02 -12.06 1.40
C ARG A 50 -21.25 -11.10 2.30
N LEU A 51 -19.98 -11.39 2.58
CA LEU A 51 -19.11 -10.50 3.35
C LEU A 51 -18.81 -9.19 2.61
N VAL A 52 -18.55 -9.25 1.30
CA VAL A 52 -18.32 -8.07 0.46
C VAL A 52 -19.55 -7.17 0.44
N GLU A 53 -20.72 -7.72 0.15
CA GLU A 53 -21.99 -6.97 0.13
C GLU A 53 -22.27 -6.30 1.48
N ALA A 54 -22.09 -7.04 2.59
CA ALA A 54 -22.27 -6.50 3.93
C ALA A 54 -21.25 -5.40 4.27
N ALA A 55 -19.99 -5.55 3.84
CA ALA A 55 -18.95 -4.57 4.07
C ALA A 55 -19.22 -3.27 3.29
N GLU A 56 -19.57 -3.37 2.01
CA GLU A 56 -19.91 -2.22 1.16
C GLU A 56 -21.13 -1.48 1.69
N GLU A 57 -22.18 -2.21 2.08
CA GLU A 57 -23.39 -1.62 2.65
C GLU A 57 -23.12 -0.93 4.00
N ALA A 58 -22.36 -1.57 4.88
CA ALA A 58 -21.99 -1.00 6.16
C ALA A 58 -21.12 0.25 6.01
N HIS A 59 -20.16 0.23 5.09
CA HIS A 59 -19.32 1.39 4.79
C HIS A 59 -20.13 2.54 4.19
N LEU A 60 -21.04 2.27 3.25
CA LEU A 60 -21.89 3.26 2.61
C LEU A 60 -22.83 3.98 3.61
N LYS A 61 -23.34 3.24 4.59
CA LYS A 61 -24.22 3.79 5.65
C LYS A 61 -23.45 4.61 6.69
N HIS A 62 -22.15 4.35 6.85
CA HIS A 62 -21.33 5.00 7.86
C HIS A 62 -20.97 6.43 7.46
N LYS A 63 -21.07 7.37 8.40
CA LYS A 63 -20.58 8.75 8.24
C LYS A 63 -19.36 8.93 9.13
N PHE A 64 -18.30 9.48 8.56
CA PHE A 64 -17.07 9.72 9.30
C PHE A 64 -17.29 10.70 10.45
N ASP A 65 -16.86 10.30 11.65
CA ASP A 65 -16.91 11.10 12.87
C ASP A 65 -15.53 11.12 13.53
N ALA A 66 -14.89 12.28 13.59
CA ALA A 66 -13.54 12.43 14.14
C ALA A 66 -13.48 12.22 15.66
N ASP A 67 -14.59 12.44 16.36
CA ASP A 67 -14.69 12.40 17.82
C ASP A 67 -15.30 11.08 18.33
N LEU A 68 -15.52 10.12 17.42
CA LEU A 68 -16.08 8.80 17.74
C LEU A 68 -15.23 8.08 18.78
N GLN A 69 -15.80 7.84 19.95
CA GLN A 69 -15.22 6.98 20.97
C GLN A 69 -15.85 5.60 20.87
N TYR A 70 -15.09 4.64 20.35
CA TYR A 70 -15.54 3.26 20.22
C TYR A 70 -14.47 2.30 20.73
N GLU A 71 -14.85 1.45 21.66
CA GLU A 71 -13.99 0.40 22.21
C GLU A 71 -14.25 -0.92 21.49
N TYR A 72 -13.17 -1.56 21.05
CA TYR A 72 -13.20 -2.84 20.35
C TYR A 72 -12.23 -3.83 20.99
N PHE A 73 -12.40 -5.11 20.68
CA PHE A 73 -11.49 -6.16 21.16
C PHE A 73 -10.22 -6.16 20.32
N ASN A 74 -9.11 -5.72 20.91
CA ASN A 74 -7.81 -5.79 20.26
C ASN A 74 -7.18 -7.17 20.48
N ALA A 75 -6.88 -7.90 19.41
CA ALA A 75 -6.42 -9.29 19.45
C ALA A 75 -5.15 -9.49 20.32
N VAL A 76 -4.33 -8.45 20.51
CA VAL A 76 -3.12 -8.48 21.35
C VAL A 76 -3.43 -8.23 22.82
N LEU A 77 -4.40 -7.34 23.08
CA LEU A 77 -4.68 -6.82 24.41
C LEU A 77 -5.78 -7.62 25.13
N ILE A 78 -6.56 -8.44 24.43
CA ILE A 78 -7.62 -9.22 25.06
C ILE A 78 -7.08 -10.07 26.22
N ASN A 79 -7.81 -10.02 27.34
CA ASN A 79 -7.47 -10.69 28.60
C ASN A 79 -6.15 -10.24 29.25
N GLU A 80 -5.51 -9.17 28.77
CA GLU A 80 -4.37 -8.56 29.44
C GLU A 80 -4.82 -7.68 30.61
N ARG A 81 -4.04 -7.71 31.69
CA ARG A 81 -4.34 -6.96 32.92
C ARG A 81 -3.18 -6.04 33.29
N ASP A 82 -3.50 -4.90 33.88
CA ASP A 82 -2.52 -4.00 34.49
C ASP A 82 -2.01 -4.53 35.84
N GLU A 83 -1.04 -3.82 36.44
CA GLU A 83 -0.47 -4.14 37.75
C GLU A 83 -1.52 -4.09 38.88
N ASP A 84 -2.60 -3.35 38.68
CA ASP A 84 -3.72 -3.19 39.60
C ASP A 84 -4.82 -4.27 39.41
N GLY A 85 -4.66 -5.15 38.41
CA GLY A 85 -5.58 -6.24 38.09
C GLY A 85 -6.78 -5.87 37.22
N ASN A 86 -6.89 -4.62 36.76
CA ASN A 86 -7.91 -4.18 35.80
C ASN A 86 -7.51 -4.61 34.38
N PHE A 87 -8.50 -4.76 33.50
CA PHE A 87 -8.23 -5.03 32.09
C PHE A 87 -7.59 -3.82 31.43
N LEU A 88 -6.59 -4.07 30.58
CA LEU A 88 -6.03 -3.02 29.74
C LEU A 88 -7.11 -2.43 28.83
N GLU A 89 -6.91 -1.16 28.43
CA GLU A 89 -7.79 -0.50 27.47
C GLU A 89 -7.81 -1.29 26.14
N LEU A 90 -9.00 -1.55 25.57
CA LEU A 90 -9.23 -2.48 24.45
C LEU A 90 -8.96 -3.98 24.74
N GLY A 91 -8.55 -4.30 25.97
CA GLY A 91 -8.18 -5.64 26.44
C GLY A 91 -9.23 -6.34 27.30
N LYS A 92 -10.48 -5.91 27.20
CA LYS A 92 -11.64 -6.43 27.96
C LYS A 92 -11.71 -7.96 27.97
N GLU A 93 -12.45 -8.49 28.95
CA GLU A 93 -12.73 -9.92 29.05
C GLU A 93 -13.26 -10.48 27.72
N PHE A 94 -12.54 -11.45 27.19
CA PHE A 94 -12.86 -12.11 25.94
C PHE A 94 -12.76 -13.63 26.15
N ILE A 95 -13.92 -14.28 26.18
CA ILE A 95 -14.01 -15.72 26.48
C ILE A 95 -13.43 -16.50 25.31
N LEU A 96 -12.33 -17.22 25.55
CA LEU A 96 -11.68 -18.07 24.57
C LEU A 96 -11.82 -19.52 25.01
N GLU A 97 -12.42 -20.34 24.15
CA GLU A 97 -12.62 -21.77 24.40
C GLU A 97 -11.82 -22.60 23.38
N PRO A 98 -11.12 -23.66 23.81
CA PRO A 98 -10.46 -24.56 22.88
C PRO A 98 -11.47 -25.18 21.92
N ASN A 99 -11.17 -25.11 20.62
CA ASN A 99 -12.07 -25.64 19.59
C ASN A 99 -11.33 -26.61 18.67
N ASP A 100 -11.81 -27.86 18.60
CA ASP A 100 -11.23 -28.92 17.76
C ASP A 100 -11.15 -28.52 16.28
N HIS A 101 -12.11 -27.73 15.79
CA HIS A 101 -12.16 -27.25 14.40
C HIS A 101 -11.00 -26.31 14.06
N PHE A 102 -10.47 -25.61 15.06
CA PHE A 102 -9.36 -24.66 14.92
C PHE A 102 -8.07 -25.22 15.54
N ASN A 103 -7.80 -26.52 15.35
CA ASN A 103 -6.61 -27.20 15.88
C ASN A 103 -6.46 -27.09 17.41
N ASN A 104 -7.57 -27.11 18.15
CA ASN A 104 -7.60 -26.90 19.59
C ASN A 104 -7.02 -25.56 20.08
N LEU A 105 -7.00 -24.56 19.18
CA LEU A 105 -6.69 -23.19 19.57
C LEU A 105 -7.84 -22.60 20.39
N PRO A 106 -7.52 -21.79 21.43
CA PRO A 106 -8.52 -21.08 22.21
C PRO A 106 -9.09 -19.92 21.37
N VAL A 107 -10.36 -20.02 20.98
CA VAL A 107 -11.02 -19.07 20.08
C VAL A 107 -12.40 -18.65 20.62
N ASN A 108 -12.91 -17.52 20.15
CA ASN A 108 -14.26 -17.06 20.42
C ASN A 108 -15.11 -17.14 19.14
N VAL A 109 -16.03 -18.10 19.12
CA VAL A 109 -16.93 -18.32 17.97
C VAL A 109 -18.13 -17.36 17.93
N THR A 110 -18.26 -16.44 18.89
CA THR A 110 -19.36 -15.46 18.91
C THR A 110 -18.96 -14.09 18.38
N LEU A 111 -17.68 -13.73 18.49
CA LEU A 111 -17.17 -12.39 18.17
C LEU A 111 -15.86 -12.48 17.38
N SER A 112 -15.67 -11.53 16.46
CA SER A 112 -14.35 -11.26 15.89
C SER A 112 -13.56 -10.29 16.76
N ASP A 113 -12.25 -10.32 16.60
CA ASP A 113 -11.34 -9.32 17.15
C ASP A 113 -10.64 -8.54 16.03
N VAL A 114 -9.88 -7.53 16.44
CA VAL A 114 -9.14 -6.66 15.53
C VAL A 114 -7.68 -6.60 15.93
N GLN A 115 -6.81 -6.88 14.98
CA GLN A 115 -5.39 -6.62 15.06
C GLN A 115 -5.07 -5.28 14.38
N VAL A 116 -4.24 -4.48 15.04
CA VAL A 116 -3.70 -3.24 14.48
C VAL A 116 -2.17 -3.36 14.48
N PRO A 117 -1.48 -3.03 13.37
CA PRO A 117 -0.02 -3.05 13.31
C PRO A 117 0.63 -2.19 14.39
N THR A 118 1.76 -2.64 14.94
CA THR A 118 2.45 -1.99 16.07
C THR A 118 2.88 -0.54 15.79
N ASN A 119 3.10 -0.19 14.51
CA ASN A 119 3.46 1.17 14.08
C ASN A 119 2.26 2.11 13.94
N MET A 120 1.03 1.64 14.19
CA MET A 120 -0.21 2.41 14.07
C MET A 120 -0.83 2.66 15.44
N TYR A 121 -1.48 3.83 15.60
CA TYR A 121 -2.13 4.18 16.85
C TYR A 121 -3.57 3.64 16.89
N ASN A 122 -3.89 2.78 17.86
CA ASN A 122 -5.18 2.12 18.00
C ASN A 122 -6.39 3.08 18.01
N LYS A 123 -6.25 4.31 18.52
CA LYS A 123 -7.33 5.30 18.59
C LYS A 123 -7.28 6.35 17.46
N ASP A 124 -6.53 6.08 16.39
CA ASP A 124 -6.61 6.93 15.20
C ASP A 124 -8.07 6.99 14.71
N PRO A 125 -8.65 8.18 14.49
CA PRO A 125 -10.05 8.31 14.06
C PRO A 125 -10.37 7.47 12.81
N ALA A 126 -9.43 7.33 11.87
CA ALA A 126 -9.63 6.51 10.67
C ALA A 126 -9.72 5.00 10.99
N ILE A 127 -8.99 4.52 11.99
CA ILE A 127 -9.08 3.13 12.47
C ILE A 127 -10.36 2.94 13.25
N VAL A 128 -10.66 3.82 14.21
CA VAL A 128 -11.84 3.69 15.08
C VAL A 128 -13.14 3.69 14.26
N ASN A 129 -13.26 4.62 13.30
CA ASN A 129 -14.40 4.63 12.37
C ASN A 129 -14.46 3.33 11.55
N GLY A 130 -13.31 2.87 11.06
CA GLY A 130 -13.17 1.63 10.31
C GLY A 130 -13.63 0.40 11.07
N VAL A 131 -13.19 0.29 12.32
CA VAL A 131 -13.49 -0.80 13.22
C VAL A 131 -14.96 -0.75 13.65
N TYR A 132 -15.52 0.45 13.85
CA TYR A 132 -16.93 0.65 14.18
C TYR A 132 -17.86 0.12 13.08
N TRP A 133 -17.75 0.60 11.83
CA TRP A 133 -18.67 0.13 10.79
C TRP A 133 -18.48 -1.36 10.46
N SER A 134 -17.24 -1.86 10.56
CA SER A 134 -16.92 -3.28 10.29
C SER A 134 -17.39 -4.23 11.40
N GLU A 135 -17.90 -3.72 12.53
CA GLU A 135 -18.55 -4.56 13.56
C GLU A 135 -19.76 -5.31 12.98
N SER A 136 -20.48 -4.70 12.04
CA SER A 136 -21.60 -5.32 11.33
C SER A 136 -21.25 -6.67 10.67
N LEU A 137 -19.97 -6.90 10.35
CA LEU A 137 -19.49 -8.15 9.75
C LEU A 137 -19.54 -9.33 10.73
N ASN A 138 -19.55 -9.10 12.04
CA ASN A 138 -19.66 -10.16 13.05
C ASN A 138 -20.84 -11.10 12.79
N LYS A 139 -22.00 -10.54 12.48
CA LYS A 139 -23.20 -11.32 12.19
C LYS A 139 -22.99 -12.20 10.95
N VAL A 140 -22.40 -11.65 9.90
CA VAL A 140 -22.15 -12.38 8.65
C VAL A 140 -21.11 -13.47 8.84
N PHE A 141 -20.08 -13.24 9.65
CA PHE A 141 -19.09 -14.26 9.98
C PHE A 141 -19.72 -15.47 10.68
N VAL A 142 -20.54 -15.21 11.71
CA VAL A 142 -21.27 -16.25 12.45
C VAL A 142 -22.25 -16.98 11.53
N ASP A 143 -23.03 -16.24 10.73
CA ASP A 143 -23.99 -16.80 9.79
C ASP A 143 -23.28 -17.69 8.76
N ASN A 144 -22.15 -17.24 8.20
CA ASN A 144 -21.36 -18.03 7.25
C ASN A 144 -20.85 -19.34 7.87
N PHE A 145 -20.33 -19.30 9.09
CA PHE A 145 -19.89 -20.50 9.81
C PHE A 145 -21.05 -21.46 10.12
N GLY A 146 -22.23 -20.92 10.42
CA GLY A 146 -23.45 -21.73 10.59
C GLY A 146 -23.93 -22.40 9.30
N HIS A 147 -23.75 -21.76 8.14
CA HIS A 147 -24.09 -22.34 6.84
C HIS A 147 -23.06 -23.38 6.35
N ASP A 148 -21.77 -23.11 6.58
CA ASP A 148 -20.67 -24.00 6.20
C ASP A 148 -19.68 -24.18 7.36
N PRO A 149 -19.88 -25.23 8.18
CA PRO A 149 -18.97 -25.56 9.27
C PRO A 149 -17.56 -25.96 8.82
N SER A 150 -17.31 -26.15 7.52
CA SER A 150 -15.95 -26.43 7.00
C SER A 150 -15.10 -25.16 6.86
N LEU A 151 -15.69 -23.98 7.02
CA LEU A 151 -14.97 -22.71 7.00
C LEU A 151 -14.01 -22.61 8.18
N ILE A 152 -12.78 -22.22 7.89
CA ILE A 152 -11.74 -21.93 8.88
C ILE A 152 -11.80 -20.45 9.25
N TRP A 153 -10.71 -19.72 9.07
CA TRP A 153 -10.62 -18.28 9.29
C TRP A 153 -11.40 -17.49 8.26
N GLN A 154 -12.20 -16.56 8.75
CA GLN A 154 -12.79 -15.48 7.96
C GLN A 154 -12.17 -14.17 8.40
N TYR A 155 -11.88 -13.27 7.47
CA TYR A 155 -11.18 -12.04 7.82
C TYR A 155 -11.48 -10.89 6.86
N PHE A 156 -11.26 -9.68 7.36
CA PHE A 156 -11.34 -8.43 6.62
C PHE A 156 -10.06 -7.63 6.84
N GLY A 157 -9.33 -7.34 5.77
CA GLY A 157 -8.17 -6.45 5.78
C GLY A 157 -8.56 -5.05 5.33
N SER A 158 -8.34 -4.04 6.16
CA SER A 158 -8.63 -2.66 5.81
C SER A 158 -7.50 -2.01 5.05
N ALA A 159 -7.83 -1.13 4.09
CA ALA A 159 -6.85 -0.22 3.49
C ALA A 159 -6.23 0.74 4.53
N LYS A 160 -6.90 0.94 5.68
CA LYS A 160 -6.36 1.69 6.82
C LYS A 160 -5.40 0.86 7.69
N GLY A 161 -5.16 -0.42 7.39
CA GLY A 161 -4.14 -1.24 8.03
C GLY A 161 -4.63 -2.13 9.18
N PHE A 162 -5.82 -1.91 9.74
CA PHE A 162 -6.39 -2.83 10.72
C PHE A 162 -6.93 -4.10 10.06
N PHE A 163 -6.86 -5.21 10.79
CA PHE A 163 -7.23 -6.54 10.36
C PHE A 163 -8.26 -7.13 11.32
N ARG A 164 -9.45 -7.48 10.83
CA ARG A 164 -10.50 -8.12 11.62
C ARG A 164 -10.55 -9.61 11.31
N GLN A 165 -10.55 -10.46 12.34
CA GLN A 165 -10.50 -11.92 12.19
C GLN A 165 -11.60 -12.61 12.99
N TYR A 166 -12.23 -13.60 12.36
CA TYR A 166 -13.21 -14.48 12.97
C TYR A 166 -12.82 -15.95 12.79
N PRO A 167 -12.97 -16.80 13.82
CA PRO A 167 -13.32 -16.46 15.21
C PRO A 167 -12.23 -15.60 15.88
N GLY A 168 -12.58 -14.86 16.93
CA GLY A 168 -11.59 -14.07 17.67
C GLY A 168 -10.55 -14.97 18.36
N ILE A 169 -9.29 -14.57 18.36
CA ILE A 169 -8.15 -15.31 18.89
C ILE A 169 -7.13 -14.35 19.52
N LYS A 170 -6.50 -14.76 20.62
CA LYS A 170 -5.41 -13.97 21.20
C LYS A 170 -4.14 -14.08 20.37
N TRP A 171 -3.57 -12.94 20.00
CA TRP A 171 -2.30 -12.84 19.31
C TRP A 171 -1.18 -12.62 20.32
N GLU A 172 -0.11 -13.39 20.19
CA GLU A 172 1.07 -13.26 21.03
C GLU A 172 2.13 -12.44 20.27
N PRO A 173 2.57 -11.30 20.82
CA PRO A 173 3.66 -10.53 20.25
C PRO A 173 5.01 -11.26 20.42
N ASP A 174 6.04 -10.83 19.68
CA ASP A 174 7.39 -11.36 19.84
C ASP A 174 8.03 -10.97 21.20
N GLU A 175 9.27 -11.43 21.45
CA GLU A 175 10.02 -11.12 22.69
C GLU A 175 10.18 -9.60 22.94
N ASN A 176 10.08 -8.78 21.90
CA ASN A 176 10.17 -7.32 21.98
C ASN A 176 8.79 -6.64 22.08
N GLY A 177 7.70 -7.40 22.18
CA GLY A 177 6.34 -6.89 22.22
C GLY A 177 5.82 -6.42 20.85
N VAL A 178 6.46 -6.84 19.74
CA VAL A 178 6.13 -6.37 18.39
C VAL A 178 5.38 -7.44 17.62
N ILE A 179 4.32 -7.02 16.93
CA ILE A 179 3.66 -7.81 15.89
C ILE A 179 4.03 -7.22 14.54
N ALA A 180 4.81 -7.99 13.77
CA ALA A 180 5.24 -7.65 12.41
C ALA A 180 4.13 -7.87 11.35
N PHE A 181 2.91 -8.19 11.77
CA PHE A 181 1.78 -8.41 10.87
C PHE A 181 1.13 -7.09 10.45
N ASP A 182 1.11 -6.86 9.13
CA ASP A 182 0.28 -5.87 8.46
C ASP A 182 -0.49 -6.58 7.35
N CYS A 183 -1.82 -6.45 7.33
CA CYS A 183 -2.65 -7.13 6.34
C CYS A 183 -2.36 -6.67 4.91
N ARG A 184 -1.92 -5.42 4.71
CA ARG A 184 -1.68 -4.81 3.40
C ARG A 184 -0.46 -5.40 2.68
N ASN A 185 0.48 -5.95 3.46
CA ASN A 185 1.69 -6.58 2.95
C ASN A 185 1.50 -8.09 2.74
N ARG A 186 0.29 -8.63 2.94
CA ARG A 186 0.04 -10.07 2.77
C ARG A 186 -0.28 -10.39 1.31
N LYS A 187 0.26 -11.52 0.83
CA LYS A 187 0.06 -12.00 -0.54
C LYS A 187 -1.40 -12.01 -0.96
N TRP A 188 -2.28 -12.55 -0.10
CA TRP A 188 -3.73 -12.60 -0.38
C TRP A 188 -4.36 -11.22 -0.54
N TYR A 189 -3.86 -10.21 0.18
CA TYR A 189 -4.35 -8.83 0.08
C TYR A 189 -3.85 -8.17 -1.20
N ILE A 190 -2.56 -8.30 -1.49
CA ILE A 190 -1.92 -7.73 -2.68
C ILE A 190 -2.53 -8.31 -3.96
N GLN A 191 -2.71 -9.62 -4.02
CA GLN A 191 -3.33 -10.32 -5.16
C GLN A 191 -4.79 -9.90 -5.39
N ALA A 192 -5.51 -9.53 -4.33
CA ALA A 192 -6.89 -9.05 -4.44
C ALA A 192 -6.96 -7.55 -4.78
N ALA A 193 -6.03 -6.74 -4.27
CA ALA A 193 -6.02 -5.29 -4.42
C ALA A 193 -5.38 -4.82 -5.74
N THR A 194 -4.51 -5.63 -6.34
CA THR A 194 -3.74 -5.26 -7.51
C THR A 194 -3.77 -6.34 -8.58
N SER A 195 -3.83 -5.91 -9.85
CA SER A 195 -3.64 -6.82 -10.97
C SER A 195 -2.16 -7.19 -11.14
N PRO A 196 -1.88 -8.37 -11.74
CA PRO A 196 -0.53 -8.79 -12.10
C PRO A 196 0.23 -7.72 -12.89
N LYS A 197 1.55 -7.64 -12.67
CA LYS A 197 2.41 -6.57 -13.20
C LYS A 197 3.73 -7.10 -13.76
N ASP A 198 4.22 -6.42 -14.79
CA ASP A 198 5.56 -6.57 -15.34
C ASP A 198 6.41 -5.38 -14.89
N VAL A 199 7.41 -5.62 -14.01
CA VAL A 199 8.17 -4.56 -13.34
C VAL A 199 9.66 -4.64 -13.68
N VAL A 200 10.22 -3.57 -14.26
CA VAL A 200 11.68 -3.43 -14.42
C VAL A 200 12.20 -2.48 -13.35
N ILE A 201 13.09 -2.98 -12.48
CA ILE A 201 13.70 -2.19 -11.40
C ILE A 201 15.09 -1.73 -11.86
N LEU A 202 15.26 -0.43 -12.04
CA LEU A 202 16.53 0.21 -12.38
C LEU A 202 17.23 0.70 -11.11
N VAL A 203 18.44 0.20 -10.86
CA VAL A 203 19.23 0.52 -9.66
C VAL A 203 20.51 1.25 -10.06
N ASP A 204 20.65 2.48 -9.61
CA ASP A 204 21.87 3.26 -9.78
C ASP A 204 23.01 2.65 -8.96
N VAL A 205 24.09 2.26 -9.64
CA VAL A 205 25.34 1.78 -9.02
C VAL A 205 26.52 2.68 -9.39
N SER A 206 26.27 3.94 -9.72
CA SER A 206 27.30 4.95 -9.91
C SER A 206 28.07 5.27 -8.62
N GLY A 207 29.20 5.95 -8.75
CA GLY A 207 30.07 6.28 -7.62
C GLY A 207 29.41 7.12 -6.52
N SER A 208 28.38 7.91 -6.84
CA SER A 208 27.63 8.73 -5.87
C SER A 208 26.81 7.88 -4.89
N MET A 209 26.40 6.67 -5.32
CA MET A 209 25.66 5.72 -4.52
C MET A 209 26.54 4.98 -3.49
N LYS A 210 27.86 5.19 -3.48
CA LYS A 210 28.78 4.45 -2.60
C LYS A 210 28.47 4.64 -1.10
N GLY A 211 28.52 3.55 -0.35
CA GLY A 211 28.28 3.54 1.09
C GLY A 211 26.80 3.41 1.42
N LEU A 212 26.30 4.28 2.29
CA LEU A 212 24.94 4.18 2.85
C LEU A 212 23.84 4.25 1.79
N ARG A 213 24.02 5.03 0.71
CA ARG A 213 23.01 5.20 -0.35
C ARG A 213 22.71 3.89 -1.06
N LEU A 214 23.74 3.14 -1.45
CA LEU A 214 23.57 1.83 -2.07
C LEU A 214 22.98 0.80 -1.09
N THR A 215 23.34 0.85 0.20
CA THR A 215 22.70 -0.02 1.21
C THR A 215 21.20 0.27 1.33
N ILE A 216 20.81 1.55 1.36
CA ILE A 216 19.39 1.95 1.37
C ILE A 216 18.70 1.51 0.07
N ALA A 217 19.36 1.65 -1.08
CA ALA A 217 18.84 1.21 -2.37
C ALA A 217 18.56 -0.31 -2.37
N LYS A 218 19.52 -1.13 -1.94
CA LYS A 218 19.36 -2.60 -1.81
C LYS A 218 18.20 -2.98 -0.90
N GLN A 219 18.06 -2.29 0.24
CA GLN A 219 16.94 -2.52 1.16
C GLN A 219 15.61 -2.12 0.53
N THR A 220 15.57 -0.99 -0.19
CA THR A 220 14.38 -0.51 -0.90
C THR A 220 13.95 -1.51 -1.97
N VAL A 221 14.89 -2.01 -2.78
CA VAL A 221 14.62 -3.09 -3.75
C VAL A 221 14.06 -4.32 -3.04
N SER A 222 14.67 -4.74 -1.93
CA SER A 222 14.19 -5.93 -1.19
C SER A 222 12.76 -5.76 -0.67
N SER A 223 12.41 -4.57 -0.18
CA SER A 223 11.04 -4.23 0.23
C SER A 223 10.08 -4.15 -0.96
N ILE A 224 10.53 -3.70 -2.14
CA ILE A 224 9.72 -3.76 -3.36
C ILE A 224 9.43 -5.21 -3.76
N LEU A 225 10.43 -6.09 -3.70
CA LEU A 225 10.25 -7.52 -3.99
C LEU A 225 9.22 -8.18 -3.06
N ASP A 226 9.08 -7.73 -1.82
CA ASP A 226 8.05 -8.20 -0.90
C ASP A 226 6.63 -7.79 -1.30
N THR A 227 6.49 -6.72 -2.08
CA THR A 227 5.18 -6.24 -2.59
C THR A 227 4.72 -6.95 -3.85
N LEU A 228 5.60 -7.69 -4.54
CA LEU A 228 5.23 -8.43 -5.74
C LEU A 228 4.51 -9.74 -5.36
N GLY A 229 3.42 -10.05 -6.05
CA GLY A 229 2.72 -11.33 -5.99
C GLY A 229 3.49 -12.45 -6.69
N ASP A 230 2.94 -13.66 -6.68
CA ASP A 230 3.54 -14.79 -7.41
C ASP A 230 3.19 -14.74 -8.92
N ASP A 231 2.15 -13.99 -9.30
CA ASP A 231 1.71 -13.80 -10.70
C ASP A 231 2.40 -12.61 -11.40
N ASP A 232 3.27 -11.89 -10.68
CA ASP A 232 4.03 -10.76 -11.20
C ASP A 232 5.32 -11.22 -11.88
N PHE A 233 5.80 -10.43 -12.83
CA PHE A 233 7.08 -10.63 -13.50
C PHE A 233 8.00 -9.46 -13.20
N PHE A 234 9.28 -9.72 -12.97
CA PHE A 234 10.24 -8.67 -12.69
C PHE A 234 11.63 -8.97 -13.25
N ASN A 235 12.43 -7.92 -13.41
CA ASN A 235 13.87 -8.01 -13.58
C ASN A 235 14.52 -6.78 -12.91
N ILE A 236 15.79 -6.91 -12.55
CA ILE A 236 16.56 -5.85 -11.89
C ILE A 236 17.81 -5.57 -12.71
N ILE A 237 17.93 -4.32 -13.15
CA ILE A 237 19.05 -3.83 -13.96
C ILE A 237 19.79 -2.79 -13.13
N ALA A 238 21.02 -3.10 -12.78
CA ALA A 238 21.95 -2.12 -12.22
C ALA A 238 22.59 -1.33 -13.36
N TYR A 239 22.77 -0.02 -13.21
CA TYR A 239 23.39 0.81 -14.23
C TYR A 239 24.46 1.73 -13.67
N ASN A 240 25.50 1.92 -14.46
CA ASN A 240 26.54 2.95 -14.30
C ASN A 240 26.91 3.46 -15.70
N GLU A 241 28.15 3.30 -16.15
CA GLU A 241 28.59 3.60 -17.52
C GLU A 241 28.07 2.54 -18.51
N GLU A 242 27.69 1.36 -17.99
CA GLU A 242 27.10 0.25 -18.74
C GLU A 242 25.89 -0.33 -17.99
N LEU A 243 25.15 -1.21 -18.67
CA LEU A 243 24.06 -1.96 -18.06
C LEU A 243 24.58 -3.27 -17.48
N HIS A 244 24.15 -3.56 -16.26
CA HIS A 244 24.49 -4.77 -15.53
C HIS A 244 23.22 -5.44 -15.03
N TYR A 245 22.83 -6.53 -15.69
CA TYR A 245 21.78 -7.40 -15.19
C TYR A 245 22.22 -8.03 -13.86
N VAL A 246 21.38 -7.89 -12.83
CA VAL A 246 21.66 -8.48 -11.51
C VAL A 246 21.79 -10.00 -11.60
N GLU A 247 20.98 -10.60 -12.47
CA GLU A 247 21.10 -11.99 -12.88
C GLU A 247 21.50 -12.08 -14.37
N PRO A 248 22.77 -12.45 -14.67
CA PRO A 248 23.27 -12.48 -16.04
C PRO A 248 22.52 -13.41 -17.00
N CYS A 249 21.86 -14.47 -16.50
CA CYS A 249 21.10 -15.37 -17.37
C CYS A 249 19.77 -14.78 -17.86
N LEU A 250 19.31 -13.67 -17.26
CA LEU A 250 18.06 -12.98 -17.59
C LEU A 250 18.26 -11.75 -18.47
N ASN A 251 19.25 -11.80 -19.37
CA ASN A 251 19.55 -10.71 -20.29
C ASN A 251 18.37 -10.50 -21.26
N GLY A 252 17.66 -9.37 -21.12
CA GLY A 252 16.52 -9.01 -21.95
C GLY A 252 15.19 -9.71 -21.60
N THR A 253 15.09 -10.43 -20.47
CA THR A 253 13.85 -11.16 -20.09
C THR A 253 13.38 -10.80 -18.69
N LEU A 254 12.09 -11.02 -18.42
CA LEU A 254 11.53 -10.95 -17.06
C LEU A 254 11.37 -12.36 -16.48
N VAL A 255 11.45 -12.48 -15.17
CA VAL A 255 11.24 -13.72 -14.43
C VAL A 255 10.04 -13.59 -13.50
N GLN A 256 9.35 -14.70 -13.26
CA GLN A 256 8.24 -14.75 -12.31
C GLN A 256 8.72 -14.45 -10.88
N ALA A 257 7.94 -13.64 -10.17
CA ALA A 257 8.16 -13.19 -8.81
C ALA A 257 7.85 -14.27 -7.76
N ASP A 258 8.33 -15.50 -7.98
CA ASP A 258 8.23 -16.58 -7.00
C ASP A 258 9.21 -16.36 -5.82
N ARG A 259 9.03 -17.15 -4.76
CA ARG A 259 9.87 -17.05 -3.55
C ARG A 259 11.34 -17.36 -3.85
N GLY A 260 11.61 -18.34 -4.72
CA GLY A 260 12.97 -18.77 -5.03
C GLY A 260 13.76 -17.72 -5.81
N ASN A 261 13.16 -17.16 -6.84
CA ASN A 261 13.72 -16.09 -7.66
C ASN A 261 13.92 -14.83 -6.83
N LYS A 262 12.95 -14.44 -5.99
CA LYS A 262 13.12 -13.30 -5.07
C LYS A 262 14.31 -13.48 -4.12
N GLU A 263 14.45 -14.65 -3.52
CA GLU A 263 15.59 -14.98 -2.64
C GLU A 263 16.92 -14.96 -3.42
N HIS A 264 16.94 -15.53 -4.64
CA HIS A 264 18.11 -15.53 -5.52
C HIS A 264 18.55 -14.12 -5.91
N PHE A 265 17.61 -13.24 -6.27
CA PHE A 265 17.91 -11.85 -6.58
C PHE A 265 18.44 -11.09 -5.35
N ARG A 266 17.94 -11.36 -4.13
CA ARG A 266 18.45 -10.75 -2.90
C ARG A 266 19.93 -11.05 -2.68
N GLU A 267 20.34 -12.30 -2.88
CA GLU A 267 21.76 -12.69 -2.76
C GLU A 267 22.66 -11.98 -3.78
N HIS A 268 22.14 -11.67 -4.98
CA HIS A 268 22.89 -10.97 -6.02
C HIS A 268 22.89 -9.45 -5.81
N LEU A 269 21.80 -8.89 -5.28
CA LEU A 269 21.73 -7.48 -4.88
C LEU A 269 22.81 -7.15 -3.84
N ASP A 270 23.05 -8.04 -2.88
CA ASP A 270 24.09 -7.83 -1.86
C ASP A 270 25.50 -7.72 -2.45
N LYS A 271 25.76 -8.35 -3.60
CA LYS A 271 27.05 -8.31 -4.31
C LYS A 271 27.26 -7.04 -5.15
N LEU A 272 26.24 -6.20 -5.34
CA LEU A 272 26.38 -4.95 -6.09
C LEU A 272 27.32 -3.98 -5.39
N PHE A 273 28.16 -3.30 -6.18
CA PHE A 273 29.11 -2.29 -5.72
C PHE A 273 29.03 -1.04 -6.58
N ALA A 274 29.16 0.13 -5.93
CA ALA A 274 29.10 1.42 -6.58
C ALA A 274 30.42 1.76 -7.29
N LYS A 275 30.37 2.06 -8.59
CA LYS A 275 31.51 2.51 -9.41
C LYS A 275 31.02 3.21 -10.68
N GLY A 276 31.78 4.21 -11.13
CA GLY A 276 31.55 4.87 -12.44
C GLY A 276 30.56 6.03 -12.36
N ILE A 277 30.09 6.47 -13.52
CA ILE A 277 29.10 7.54 -13.71
C ILE A 277 27.74 6.89 -14.01
N GLY A 278 26.63 7.46 -13.56
CA GLY A 278 25.29 6.90 -13.83
C GLY A 278 24.71 7.37 -15.17
N MET A 279 24.61 6.47 -16.15
CA MET A 279 23.96 6.71 -17.45
C MET A 279 22.54 6.16 -17.45
N LEU A 280 21.60 6.98 -16.96
CA LEU A 280 20.18 6.60 -16.85
C LEU A 280 19.47 6.51 -18.22
N ASP A 281 19.94 7.25 -19.22
CA ASP A 281 19.40 7.22 -20.59
C ASP A 281 19.45 5.81 -21.20
N ILE A 282 20.59 5.12 -21.08
CA ILE A 282 20.77 3.76 -21.59
C ILE A 282 19.85 2.79 -20.84
N ALA A 283 19.75 2.94 -19.52
CA ALA A 283 18.93 2.06 -18.68
C ALA A 283 17.43 2.20 -18.94
N LEU A 284 16.95 3.43 -19.15
CA LEU A 284 15.55 3.69 -19.50
C LEU A 284 15.19 3.10 -20.87
N VAL A 285 16.06 3.29 -21.87
CA VAL A 285 15.84 2.72 -23.21
C VAL A 285 15.73 1.20 -23.15
N GLU A 286 16.60 0.54 -22.40
CA GLU A 286 16.55 -0.92 -22.24
C GLU A 286 15.28 -1.37 -21.52
N ALA A 287 14.89 -0.69 -20.44
CA ALA A 287 13.68 -1.01 -19.71
C ALA A 287 12.41 -0.88 -20.58
N PHE A 288 12.32 0.17 -21.40
CA PHE A 288 11.21 0.34 -22.33
C PHE A 288 11.18 -0.73 -23.42
N ASN A 289 12.33 -1.05 -24.01
CA ASN A 289 12.42 -2.12 -25.02
C ASN A 289 11.99 -3.46 -24.42
N MET A 290 12.49 -3.81 -23.24
CA MET A 290 12.16 -5.06 -22.54
C MET A 290 10.66 -5.19 -22.26
N LEU A 291 10.05 -4.14 -21.70
CA LEU A 291 8.61 -4.14 -21.42
C LEU A 291 7.78 -4.20 -22.71
N SER A 292 8.18 -3.47 -23.74
CA SER A 292 7.53 -3.53 -25.06
C SER A 292 7.60 -4.95 -25.63
N ASP A 293 8.76 -5.59 -25.62
CA ASP A 293 8.93 -6.95 -26.14
C ASP A 293 8.08 -7.96 -25.38
N PHE A 294 8.03 -7.86 -24.05
CA PHE A 294 7.21 -8.73 -23.20
C PHE A 294 5.69 -8.55 -23.44
N ASN A 295 5.26 -7.31 -23.75
CA ASN A 295 3.88 -7.03 -24.13
C ASN A 295 3.52 -7.67 -25.48
N HIS A 296 4.41 -7.57 -26.47
CA HIS A 296 4.17 -8.12 -27.81
C HIS A 296 4.23 -9.66 -27.86
N THR A 297 5.10 -10.29 -27.07
CA THR A 297 5.22 -11.75 -27.03
C THR A 297 4.12 -12.44 -26.23
N GLY A 298 3.39 -11.69 -25.40
CA GLY A 298 2.37 -12.24 -24.51
C GLY A 298 2.93 -13.16 -23.43
N GLN A 299 4.25 -13.09 -23.18
CA GLN A 299 4.93 -13.87 -22.15
C GLN A 299 4.82 -13.24 -20.75
N GLY A 300 4.44 -11.96 -20.67
CA GLY A 300 4.20 -11.24 -19.42
C GLY A 300 2.78 -11.38 -18.88
N SER A 301 2.45 -10.51 -17.92
CA SER A 301 1.12 -10.41 -17.33
C SER A 301 0.07 -9.75 -18.24
N ILE A 302 0.49 -9.07 -19.32
CA ILE A 302 -0.34 -8.37 -20.33
C ILE A 302 -1.22 -7.27 -19.69
N CYS A 303 -1.06 -6.98 -18.40
CA CYS A 303 -1.98 -6.13 -17.65
C CYS A 303 -1.39 -4.76 -17.35
N SER A 304 -0.39 -4.71 -16.46
CA SER A 304 0.24 -3.47 -16.00
C SER A 304 1.74 -3.57 -16.17
N GLN A 305 2.37 -2.51 -16.70
CA GLN A 305 3.81 -2.43 -16.84
C GLN A 305 4.35 -1.24 -16.05
N ALA A 306 5.47 -1.42 -15.36
CA ALA A 306 6.07 -0.37 -14.55
C ALA A 306 7.60 -0.40 -14.62
N ILE A 307 8.20 0.78 -14.64
CA ILE A 307 9.64 0.97 -14.45
C ILE A 307 9.83 1.64 -13.09
N MET A 308 10.59 1.01 -12.19
CA MET A 308 10.92 1.55 -10.88
C MET A 308 12.37 2.03 -10.89
N LEU A 309 12.60 3.32 -10.66
CA LEU A 309 13.94 3.91 -10.67
C LEU A 309 14.41 4.19 -9.24
N ILE A 310 15.59 3.68 -8.88
CA ILE A 310 16.24 3.91 -7.59
C ILE A 310 17.61 4.56 -7.85
N THR A 311 17.71 5.85 -7.56
CA THR A 311 18.90 6.70 -7.76
C THR A 311 19.00 7.73 -6.63
N ASP A 312 20.16 8.37 -6.48
CA ASP A 312 20.33 9.52 -5.58
C ASP A 312 20.03 10.87 -6.22
N GLY A 313 19.71 10.90 -7.52
CA GLY A 313 19.16 12.06 -8.22
C GLY A 313 19.40 12.01 -9.74
N ALA A 314 18.51 12.61 -10.51
CA ALA A 314 18.70 12.84 -11.95
C ALA A 314 19.27 14.23 -12.20
N VAL A 315 20.30 14.32 -13.05
CA VAL A 315 20.92 15.61 -13.44
C VAL A 315 20.19 16.23 -14.64
N ASP A 316 19.60 15.41 -15.51
CA ASP A 316 19.02 15.81 -16.78
C ASP A 316 17.51 15.53 -16.89
N THR A 317 16.83 16.25 -17.78
CA THR A 317 15.45 16.00 -18.20
C THR A 317 15.42 14.99 -19.35
N TYR A 318 14.88 13.79 -19.11
CA TYR A 318 14.83 12.69 -20.09
C TYR A 318 13.62 12.75 -21.03
N ASP A 319 13.12 13.95 -21.34
CA ASP A 319 11.86 14.16 -22.06
C ASP A 319 11.82 13.45 -23.41
N ALA A 320 12.93 13.46 -24.16
CA ALA A 320 13.03 12.79 -25.46
C ALA A 320 12.82 11.26 -25.40
N ILE A 321 13.19 10.62 -24.29
CA ILE A 321 13.00 9.18 -24.10
C ILE A 321 11.52 8.89 -23.84
N PHE A 322 10.91 9.67 -22.96
CA PHE A 322 9.47 9.54 -22.68
C PHE A 322 8.61 9.90 -23.90
N GLU A 323 9.03 10.91 -24.68
CA GLU A 323 8.39 11.30 -25.94
C GLU A 323 8.37 10.13 -26.95
N LYS A 324 9.50 9.41 -27.05
CA LYS A 324 9.65 8.28 -27.98
C LYS A 324 8.84 7.04 -27.56
N TYR A 325 8.83 6.71 -26.27
CA TYR A 325 8.37 5.40 -25.80
C TYR A 325 6.97 5.40 -25.17
N ASN A 326 6.51 6.52 -24.59
CA ASN A 326 5.29 6.52 -23.76
C ASN A 326 4.44 7.79 -23.90
N TRP A 327 4.59 8.53 -25.00
CA TRP A 327 3.93 9.84 -25.20
C TRP A 327 2.53 9.80 -25.83
N PRO A 328 2.23 8.93 -26.82
CA PRO A 328 0.90 8.96 -27.45
C PRO A 328 -0.23 8.43 -26.55
N ASP A 329 0.10 7.58 -25.57
CA ASP A 329 -0.83 6.97 -24.62
C ASP A 329 -0.66 7.55 -23.20
N ARG A 330 -0.55 8.88 -23.07
CA ARG A 330 -0.92 9.53 -21.82
C ARG A 330 -2.40 9.19 -21.55
N LYS A 331 -2.67 8.15 -20.74
CA LYS A 331 -3.87 8.15 -19.90
C LYS A 331 -3.77 9.44 -19.10
N SER A 332 -4.49 10.45 -19.55
CA SER A 332 -4.48 11.84 -19.09
C SER A 332 -3.99 11.97 -17.65
N VAL A 333 -2.67 12.14 -17.48
CA VAL A 333 -2.22 13.22 -16.63
C VAL A 333 -2.62 14.43 -17.44
N GLU A 334 -3.76 15.02 -17.04
CA GLU A 334 -4.34 16.25 -17.57
C GLU A 334 -3.21 17.14 -18.10
N GLU A 335 -3.29 17.59 -19.37
CA GLU A 335 -2.37 18.61 -19.89
C GLU A 335 -2.16 19.68 -18.81
N PRO A 336 -0.94 20.20 -18.61
CA PRO A 336 -0.64 21.11 -17.51
C PRO A 336 -1.40 22.42 -17.73
N GLY A 337 -2.66 22.43 -17.35
CA GLY A 337 -3.45 23.63 -17.21
C GLY A 337 -2.81 24.49 -16.12
N VAL A 338 -2.88 25.80 -16.30
CA VAL A 338 -2.32 26.76 -15.35
C VAL A 338 -3.20 26.75 -14.10
N GLU A 339 -2.58 26.50 -12.95
CA GLU A 339 -3.26 26.47 -11.66
C GLU A 339 -3.27 27.88 -11.05
N VAL A 340 -4.44 28.30 -10.60
CA VAL A 340 -4.66 29.57 -9.91
C VAL A 340 -5.04 29.27 -8.47
N PHE A 341 -4.37 29.93 -7.54
CA PHE A 341 -4.64 29.87 -6.11
C PHE A 341 -5.70 30.90 -5.73
N VAL A 342 -6.67 30.46 -4.93
CA VAL A 342 -7.79 31.27 -4.47
C VAL A 342 -7.82 31.23 -2.95
N ASP A 343 -7.49 32.33 -2.28
CA ASP A 343 -7.51 32.45 -0.82
C ASP A 343 -8.71 33.26 -0.31
N GLY A 344 -9.03 33.11 0.97
CA GLY A 344 -10.07 33.89 1.65
C GLY A 344 -11.47 33.28 1.58
N MET A 345 -11.58 31.99 1.23
CA MET A 345 -12.87 31.31 1.10
C MET A 345 -13.57 31.19 2.48
N PRO A 346 -14.88 31.49 2.57
CA PRO A 346 -15.64 31.26 3.81
C PRO A 346 -15.80 29.75 4.05
N GLY A 347 -15.63 29.32 5.30
CA GLY A 347 -15.79 27.93 5.71
C GLY A 347 -17.23 27.46 5.50
N GLY A 348 -17.51 26.87 4.33
CA GLY A 348 -18.86 26.43 3.94
C GLY A 348 -19.25 26.73 2.48
N ALA A 349 -18.42 27.42 1.69
CA ALA A 349 -18.74 27.67 0.27
C ALA A 349 -18.78 26.35 -0.54
N PRO A 350 -19.89 26.01 -1.20
CA PRO A 350 -20.01 24.80 -2.00
C PRO A 350 -19.15 24.89 -3.27
N ARG A 351 -18.54 23.77 -3.69
CA ARG A 351 -17.70 23.65 -4.90
C ARG A 351 -18.37 24.21 -6.18
N VAL A 352 -19.70 24.18 -6.22
CA VAL A 352 -20.52 24.66 -7.34
C VAL A 352 -20.42 26.18 -7.51
N GLU A 353 -20.41 26.95 -6.41
CA GLU A 353 -20.38 28.42 -6.45
C GLU A 353 -19.05 28.98 -6.97
N LEU A 354 -17.93 28.30 -6.67
CA LEU A 354 -16.61 28.66 -7.18
C LEU A 354 -16.46 28.37 -8.68
N ARG A 355 -16.98 27.22 -9.12
CA ARG A 355 -17.02 26.87 -10.54
C ARG A 355 -17.89 27.87 -11.29
N ASP A 356 -19.08 28.17 -10.79
CA ASP A 356 -20.00 29.13 -11.40
C ASP A 356 -19.41 30.55 -11.44
N LEU A 357 -18.65 30.97 -10.42
CA LEU A 357 -17.96 32.26 -10.41
C LEU A 357 -16.91 32.36 -11.54
N PHE A 358 -16.08 31.33 -11.68
CA PHE A 358 -15.04 31.28 -12.72
C PHE A 358 -15.65 31.10 -14.12
N GLU A 359 -16.73 30.32 -14.25
CA GLU A 359 -17.48 30.17 -15.51
C GLU A 359 -18.29 31.43 -15.89
N ALA A 360 -18.79 32.19 -14.92
CA ALA A 360 -19.44 33.48 -15.16
C ALA A 360 -18.44 34.57 -15.58
N ALA A 361 -17.22 34.52 -15.03
CA ALA A 361 -16.14 35.41 -15.46
C ALA A 361 -15.64 35.08 -16.88
N MET A 362 -15.56 33.77 -17.20
CA MET A 362 -15.23 33.22 -18.53
C MET A 362 -15.84 31.81 -18.77
N PRO A 363 -16.76 31.64 -19.74
CA PRO A 363 -17.44 30.37 -19.97
C PRO A 363 -16.53 29.28 -20.56
N GLY A 364 -16.58 28.06 -19.99
CA GLY A 364 -16.07 26.84 -20.63
C GLY A 364 -14.59 26.51 -20.40
N VAL A 365 -13.93 27.11 -19.39
CA VAL A 365 -12.45 27.10 -19.28
C VAL A 365 -11.89 26.47 -18.00
N VAL A 366 -12.76 26.09 -17.06
CA VAL A 366 -12.36 25.46 -15.79
C VAL A 366 -12.20 23.95 -15.97
N VAL A 367 -10.95 23.48 -15.97
CA VAL A 367 -10.59 22.06 -16.07
C VAL A 367 -10.90 21.36 -14.75
N LYS A 368 -10.50 21.96 -13.62
CA LYS A 368 -10.59 21.34 -12.30
C LYS A 368 -10.68 22.36 -11.18
N VAL A 369 -11.39 22.00 -10.10
CA VAL A 369 -11.48 22.81 -8.87
C VAL A 369 -11.15 21.90 -7.68
N ALA A 370 -10.03 22.19 -7.01
CA ALA A 370 -9.61 21.53 -5.77
C ALA A 370 -9.87 22.47 -4.59
N LEU A 371 -11.02 22.27 -3.91
CA LEU A 371 -11.40 23.05 -2.74
C LEU A 371 -10.80 22.47 -1.46
N MET A 372 -10.12 23.31 -0.68
CA MET A 372 -9.69 23.06 0.69
C MET A 372 -10.39 24.02 1.67
N LYS A 373 -10.14 23.89 2.98
CA LYS A 373 -10.92 24.57 4.03
C LYS A 373 -11.08 26.08 3.82
N GLN A 374 -9.99 26.80 3.56
CA GLN A 374 -9.97 28.28 3.44
C GLN A 374 -9.43 28.79 2.10
N PHE A 375 -8.98 27.89 1.23
CA PHE A 375 -8.44 28.21 -0.07
C PHE A 375 -8.83 27.15 -1.10
N ALA A 376 -8.71 27.47 -2.38
CA ALA A 376 -8.94 26.55 -3.49
C ALA A 376 -7.84 26.68 -4.54
N PHE A 377 -7.61 25.60 -5.27
CA PHE A 377 -6.83 25.62 -6.49
C PHE A 377 -7.74 25.38 -7.69
N ILE A 378 -7.60 26.19 -8.73
CA ILE A 378 -8.41 26.11 -9.94
C ILE A 378 -7.49 25.93 -11.12
N GLN A 379 -7.69 24.84 -11.86
CA GLN A 379 -6.92 24.55 -13.05
C GLN A 379 -7.67 25.08 -14.28
N LEU A 380 -7.00 25.96 -15.03
CA LEU A 380 -7.48 26.61 -16.24
C LEU A 380 -6.73 26.06 -17.46
N CYS A 381 -7.32 26.10 -18.64
CA CYS A 381 -6.70 25.43 -19.81
C CYS A 381 -5.43 26.13 -20.34
N ASP A 382 -5.23 27.43 -20.07
CA ASP A 382 -4.07 28.18 -20.58
C ASP A 382 -3.76 29.42 -19.72
N GLU A 383 -2.56 29.98 -19.93
CA GLU A 383 -2.02 31.12 -19.19
C GLU A 383 -2.78 32.43 -19.45
N VAL A 384 -3.23 32.68 -20.68
CA VAL A 384 -4.01 33.88 -21.04
C VAL A 384 -5.32 33.90 -20.28
N THR A 385 -5.95 32.73 -20.13
CA THR A 385 -7.14 32.55 -19.32
C THR A 385 -6.85 32.82 -17.84
N ALA A 386 -5.74 32.31 -17.30
CA ALA A 386 -5.38 32.53 -15.90
C ALA A 386 -5.17 34.02 -15.57
N GLU A 387 -4.48 34.76 -16.44
CA GLU A 387 -4.29 36.21 -16.29
C GLU A 387 -5.63 36.97 -16.26
N CYS A 388 -6.53 36.64 -17.19
CA CYS A 388 -7.84 37.29 -17.28
C CYS A 388 -8.72 36.97 -16.05
N ALA A 389 -8.65 35.74 -15.54
CA ALA A 389 -9.37 35.34 -14.33
C ALA A 389 -8.84 36.08 -13.09
N ILE A 390 -7.52 36.17 -12.93
CA ILE A 390 -6.86 36.92 -11.86
C ILE A 390 -7.27 38.40 -11.90
N GLN A 391 -7.22 39.05 -13.07
CA GLN A 391 -7.60 40.46 -13.20
C GLN A 391 -9.06 40.76 -12.83
N LYS A 392 -9.98 39.82 -13.09
CA LYS A 392 -11.42 40.01 -12.84
C LYS A 392 -11.85 39.61 -11.44
N LEU A 393 -11.25 38.55 -10.88
CA LEU A 393 -11.72 37.92 -9.66
C LEU A 393 -10.87 38.25 -8.43
N ASN A 394 -9.63 38.72 -8.63
CA ASN A 394 -8.83 39.20 -7.52
C ASN A 394 -9.48 40.46 -6.91
N GLY A 395 -9.76 40.42 -5.62
CA GLY A 395 -10.50 41.51 -4.95
C GLY A 395 -12.02 41.32 -4.92
N HIS A 396 -12.56 40.24 -5.50
CA HIS A 396 -14.01 40.01 -5.56
C HIS A 396 -14.58 39.69 -4.17
N LEU A 397 -15.75 40.27 -3.85
CA LEU A 397 -16.42 40.01 -2.58
C LEU A 397 -17.28 38.75 -2.67
N LEU A 398 -16.92 37.70 -1.93
CA LEU A 398 -17.78 36.54 -1.72
C LEU A 398 -18.60 36.72 -0.43
N HIS A 399 -19.90 36.42 -0.51
CA HIS A 399 -20.85 36.50 0.62
C HIS A 399 -20.85 37.85 1.38
N CYS A 400 -20.57 38.95 0.68
CA CYS A 400 -20.59 40.33 1.21
C CYS A 400 -19.62 40.61 2.38
N HIS A 401 -18.68 39.71 2.70
CA HIS A 401 -17.85 39.83 3.91
C HIS A 401 -16.37 39.49 3.72
N ARG A 402 -15.96 38.81 2.63
CA ARG A 402 -14.54 38.47 2.41
C ARG A 402 -14.10 38.72 0.98
N VAL A 403 -12.95 39.35 0.87
CA VAL A 403 -12.25 39.58 -0.39
C VAL A 403 -11.53 38.30 -0.76
N VAL A 404 -11.82 37.78 -1.95
CA VAL A 404 -11.12 36.63 -2.50
C VAL A 404 -9.83 37.13 -3.14
N VAL A 405 -8.72 36.50 -2.80
CA VAL A 405 -7.42 36.74 -3.43
C VAL A 405 -7.23 35.67 -4.48
N VAL A 406 -7.03 36.08 -5.74
CA VAL A 406 -6.86 35.17 -6.87
C VAL A 406 -5.51 35.48 -7.50
N GLU A 407 -4.58 34.52 -7.44
CA GLU A 407 -3.20 34.69 -7.93
C GLU A 407 -2.73 33.41 -8.62
N PHE A 408 -1.68 33.50 -9.45
CA PHE A 408 -1.06 32.30 -10.00
C PHE A 408 -0.62 31.38 -8.86
N SER A 409 -0.90 30.09 -8.98
CA SER A 409 -0.35 29.08 -8.08
C SER A 409 1.17 29.10 -8.29
N CYS A 410 1.92 29.68 -7.34
CA CYS A 410 3.37 29.59 -7.39
C CYS A 410 3.74 28.11 -7.22
N PRO A 411 4.47 27.49 -8.18
CA PRO A 411 5.08 26.20 -7.95
C PRO A 411 5.93 26.30 -6.68
N ARG A 412 5.96 25.23 -5.87
CA ARG A 412 6.84 25.17 -4.70
C ARG A 412 8.23 25.69 -5.10
N PRO A 413 8.85 26.59 -4.32
CA PRO A 413 10.13 27.17 -4.69
C PRO A 413 11.12 26.05 -5.01
N THR A 414 11.61 25.98 -6.24
CA THR A 414 12.79 25.18 -6.55
C THR A 414 13.96 25.79 -5.76
N HIS A 415 14.85 24.94 -5.23
CA HIS A 415 15.96 25.30 -4.33
C HIS A 415 15.66 25.47 -2.83
N THR A 416 14.68 24.74 -2.27
CA THR A 416 14.63 24.54 -0.81
C THR A 416 15.56 23.41 -0.36
N VAL A 417 16.40 23.67 0.64
CA VAL A 417 17.23 22.63 1.28
C VAL A 417 16.50 22.10 2.52
N LYS A 418 16.27 20.79 2.56
CA LYS A 418 15.69 20.12 3.73
C LYS A 418 16.81 19.77 4.71
N THR A 419 16.88 20.51 5.82
CA THR A 419 17.88 20.27 6.86
C THR A 419 17.30 19.37 7.95
N PHE A 420 18.00 18.29 8.27
CA PHE A 420 17.62 17.35 9.32
C PHE A 420 18.46 17.64 10.58
N VAL A 421 17.78 17.88 11.70
CA VAL A 421 18.41 18.12 13.00
C VAL A 421 18.14 16.92 13.91
N GLY A 422 19.18 16.14 14.19
CA GLY A 422 19.13 14.99 15.10
C GLY A 422 19.34 15.37 16.56
N ASN A 423 18.98 14.46 17.47
CA ASN A 423 19.19 14.59 18.93
C ASN A 423 18.48 15.79 19.58
N VAL A 424 17.30 16.14 19.05
CA VAL A 424 16.41 17.17 19.63
C VAL A 424 15.78 16.61 20.90
N SER A 425 15.90 17.36 22.02
CA SER A 425 15.32 16.97 23.32
C SER A 425 13.81 16.68 23.20
N ALA A 426 13.33 15.66 23.92
CA ALA A 426 11.91 15.30 23.97
C ALA A 426 11.01 16.40 24.57
N THR A 427 11.61 17.42 25.21
CA THR A 427 10.90 18.59 25.75
C THR A 427 10.83 19.77 24.77
N CYS A 428 11.49 19.70 23.62
CA CYS A 428 11.52 20.79 22.65
C CYS A 428 10.20 20.86 21.88
N THR A 429 9.64 22.07 21.77
CA THR A 429 8.35 22.29 21.12
C THR A 429 8.52 22.79 19.68
N SER A 430 7.53 22.53 18.81
CA SER A 430 7.57 22.89 17.38
C SER A 430 7.66 24.40 17.11
N GLY A 431 7.52 25.24 18.13
CA GLY A 431 7.70 26.70 18.04
C GLY A 431 9.13 27.19 18.32
N GLU A 432 10.00 26.39 18.96
CA GLU A 432 11.34 26.85 19.37
C GLU A 432 12.38 26.70 18.25
N LEU A 433 12.32 25.60 17.49
CA LEU A 433 13.21 25.32 16.37
C LEU A 433 13.11 26.31 15.21
N PRO A 434 11.91 26.75 14.76
CA PRO A 434 11.79 27.77 13.71
C PRO A 434 12.55 29.05 14.07
N VAL A 435 12.43 29.52 15.32
CA VAL A 435 13.05 30.77 15.79
C VAL A 435 14.58 30.71 15.70
N LEU A 436 15.19 29.55 16.02
CA LEU A 436 16.63 29.34 15.94
C LEU A 436 17.16 29.34 14.49
N PHE A 437 16.39 28.82 13.53
CA PHE A 437 16.80 28.77 12.12
C PHE A 437 16.42 30.02 11.33
N GLN A 438 15.48 30.81 11.84
CA GLN A 438 15.01 32.05 11.20
C GLN A 438 16.07 33.15 11.15
N GLU A 439 17.08 33.10 12.04
CA GLU A 439 18.26 33.97 12.01
C GLU A 439 19.17 33.70 10.80
N PHE A 440 19.11 32.49 10.23
CA PHE A 440 19.95 32.05 9.11
C PHE A 440 19.19 31.97 7.78
N GLY A 441 17.88 32.23 7.78
CA GLY A 441 17.03 32.16 6.59
C GLY A 441 15.52 32.03 6.86
N PRO A 442 14.64 32.38 5.90
CA PRO A 442 13.20 32.21 6.05
C PRO A 442 12.81 30.72 6.17
N VAL A 443 12.05 30.39 7.22
CA VAL A 443 11.57 29.04 7.51
C VAL A 443 10.19 28.82 6.91
N ILE A 444 10.10 27.99 5.87
CA ILE A 444 8.85 27.69 5.14
C ILE A 444 7.96 26.72 5.93
N GLU A 445 8.54 25.61 6.42
CA GLU A 445 7.84 24.61 7.24
C GLU A 445 8.77 24.05 8.31
N CYS A 446 8.22 23.76 9.49
CA CYS A 446 8.95 23.10 10.57
C CYS A 446 8.08 22.06 11.29
N HIS A 447 8.57 20.82 11.35
CA HIS A 447 7.86 19.70 11.94
C HIS A 447 8.79 18.89 12.84
N ILE A 448 8.38 18.67 14.09
CA ILE A 448 9.04 17.71 14.98
C ILE A 448 8.42 16.35 14.71
N VAL A 449 9.13 15.52 13.95
CA VAL A 449 8.82 14.10 13.85
C VAL A 449 9.61 13.45 14.99
N LYS A 450 9.01 12.60 15.83
CA LYS A 450 9.72 12.01 16.98
C LYS A 450 11.07 11.42 16.51
N GLY A 451 12.16 12.05 16.95
CA GLY A 451 13.55 11.71 16.60
C GLY A 451 14.28 12.67 15.65
N VAL A 452 13.58 13.47 14.83
CA VAL A 452 14.20 14.45 13.91
C VAL A 452 13.29 15.66 13.69
N ALA A 453 13.80 16.85 13.97
CA ALA A 453 13.12 18.10 13.59
C ALA A 453 13.46 18.46 12.13
N VAL A 454 12.42 18.77 11.36
CA VAL A 454 12.50 19.41 10.04
C VAL A 454 12.33 20.90 10.27
N GLY A 455 13.25 21.74 9.81
CA GLY A 455 13.06 23.19 9.69
C GLY A 455 13.64 23.62 8.35
N VAL A 456 12.83 24.26 7.51
CA VAL A 456 13.30 24.86 6.25
C VAL A 456 14.01 26.17 6.60
N GLY A 457 15.08 26.58 5.91
CA GLY A 457 15.73 27.88 6.13
C GLY A 457 16.41 28.30 4.85
N GLY A 458 16.06 29.46 4.29
CA GLY A 458 16.61 29.95 3.03
C GLY A 458 18.01 30.55 3.15
N ARG A 459 18.98 30.08 2.35
CA ARG A 459 20.32 30.67 2.28
C ARG A 459 20.41 31.74 1.19
N THR A 460 20.97 32.89 1.54
CA THR A 460 21.44 33.93 0.60
C THR A 460 22.81 33.53 0.02
N GLU A 461 22.94 33.57 -1.30
CA GLU A 461 24.24 33.58 -1.98
C GLU A 461 24.97 34.88 -1.64
N ILE A 462 26.20 34.75 -1.14
CA ILE A 462 27.22 35.79 -1.17
C ILE A 462 28.19 35.34 -2.25
N ASP A 463 28.17 36.02 -3.40
CA ASP A 463 29.31 36.04 -4.33
C ASP A 463 30.28 37.16 -3.87
N PRO A 464 31.59 37.06 -4.14
CA PRO A 464 32.65 37.66 -3.32
C PRO A 464 32.68 39.19 -3.20
#